data_AF-A0A2N1P878-F1
#
_entry.id   AF-A0A2N1P878-F1
#
_cell.length_a   1.000
_cell.length_b   1.000
_cell.length_c   1.000
_cell.angle_alpha   90.00
_cell.angle_beta   90.00
_cell.angle_gamma   90.00
#
_symmetry.space_group_name_H-M   'P 1'
#
loop_
_entity.id
_entity.type
_entity.pdbx_description
1 polymer ?
#
loop_
_entity_poly.entity_id
_entity_poly.type
_entity_poly.pdbx_seq_one_letter_code
_entity_poly.pdbx_strand_id
1 'polypeptide(L)'
;MYERRKLRKSPRYTPPRGIKLERRRRFEPTIATKSGINVRSKYEKKCADFLFENKIEFQYEPLILLAGKQYRPDFFLPDQNLFLEICGYNHMPFYVDRVGFKRQLYEKHNLRAIFIHYNGKGSLEEELKKSLAAYGFQFRQ
;
A
#
# COMPACT_ATOMS: atom_id res chain seq x y z
N MET A 1 28.62 -8.50 -54.78
CA MET A 1 28.62 -8.84 -53.34
C MET A 1 28.57 -7.54 -52.55
N TYR A 2 27.47 -7.28 -51.83
CA TYR A 2 27.31 -6.07 -51.02
C TYR A 2 27.83 -6.33 -49.60
N GLU A 3 28.91 -5.67 -49.18
CA GLU A 3 29.34 -5.70 -47.79
C GLU A 3 28.42 -4.84 -46.91
N ARG A 4 27.79 -5.47 -45.92
CA ARG A 4 27.04 -4.77 -44.87
C ARG A 4 28.02 -4.05 -43.95
N ARG A 5 28.18 -2.73 -44.11
CA ARG A 5 28.79 -1.86 -43.10
C ARG A 5 28.00 -2.00 -41.78
N LYS A 6 28.60 -2.64 -40.77
CA LYS A 6 28.08 -2.65 -39.41
C LYS A 6 28.05 -1.21 -38.90
N LEU A 7 26.86 -0.62 -38.78
CA LEU A 7 26.63 0.61 -38.04
C LEU A 7 27.26 0.44 -36.65
N ARG A 8 28.30 1.22 -36.33
CA ARG A 8 28.89 1.28 -34.99
C ARG A 8 27.76 1.73 -34.07
N LYS A 9 27.26 0.83 -33.21
CA LYS A 9 26.29 1.18 -32.16
C LYS A 9 26.90 2.34 -31.38
N SER A 10 26.25 3.50 -31.39
CA SER A 10 26.65 4.66 -30.58
C SER A 10 26.93 4.18 -29.15
N PRO A 11 28.00 4.64 -28.51
CA PRO A 11 28.33 4.19 -27.16
C PRO A 11 27.11 4.47 -26.28
N ARG A 12 26.50 3.40 -25.75
CA ARG A 12 25.42 3.51 -24.77
C ARG A 12 25.97 4.35 -23.62
N TYR A 13 25.44 5.55 -23.43
CA TYR A 13 25.77 6.40 -22.29
C TYR A 13 25.58 5.57 -21.03
N THR A 14 26.68 5.19 -20.39
CA THR A 14 26.68 4.49 -19.12
C THR A 14 26.98 5.58 -18.10
N PRO A 15 26.02 5.98 -17.25
CA PRO A 15 26.27 7.05 -16.29
C PRO A 15 27.47 6.66 -15.40
N PRO A 16 28.34 7.62 -15.03
CA PRO A 16 29.47 7.36 -14.17
C PRO A 16 29.03 6.68 -12.87
N ARG A 17 29.71 5.60 -12.46
CA ARG A 17 29.54 5.04 -11.12
C ARG A 17 30.01 6.10 -10.12
N GLY A 18 29.07 6.71 -9.39
CA GLY A 18 29.43 7.64 -8.31
C GLY A 18 28.57 8.89 -8.19
N ILE A 19 27.77 9.26 -9.20
CA ILE A 19 26.77 10.32 -9.02
C ILE A 19 25.51 9.68 -8.48
N LYS A 20 25.31 9.74 -7.15
CA LYS A 20 23.97 9.59 -6.58
C LYS A 20 23.16 10.76 -7.13
N LEU A 21 22.38 10.52 -8.18
CA LEU A 21 21.24 11.38 -8.49
C LEU A 21 20.47 11.51 -7.18
N GLU A 22 20.31 12.74 -6.68
CA GLU A 22 19.36 13.02 -5.61
C GLU A 22 18.05 12.36 -6.02
N ARG A 23 17.66 11.29 -5.32
CA ARG A 23 16.33 10.70 -5.56
C ARG A 23 15.39 11.85 -5.26
N ARG A 24 14.75 12.40 -6.30
CA ARG A 24 13.58 13.27 -6.13
C ARG A 24 12.79 12.70 -4.96
N ARG A 25 12.43 13.55 -3.99
CA ARG A 25 11.48 13.26 -2.91
C ARG A 25 10.15 12.84 -3.55
N ARG A 26 10.12 11.67 -4.18
CA ARG A 26 8.88 10.97 -4.50
C ARG A 26 8.38 10.47 -3.15
N PHE A 27 7.08 10.27 -3.07
CA PHE A 27 6.41 9.56 -1.98
C PHE A 27 5.94 10.40 -0.79
N GLU A 28 5.75 11.72 -0.93
CA GLU A 28 4.77 12.37 -0.06
C GLU A 28 3.36 11.98 -0.52
N PRO A 29 2.43 11.63 0.39
CA PRO A 29 1.03 11.44 0.07
C PRO A 29 0.43 12.73 -0.51
N THR A 30 -0.21 12.66 -1.67
CA THR A 30 -0.74 13.85 -2.37
C THR A 30 -2.26 13.84 -2.58
N ILE A 31 -2.93 12.71 -2.29
CA ILE A 31 -4.35 12.57 -2.56
C ILE A 31 -5.13 12.91 -1.29
N ALA A 32 -5.80 14.06 -1.27
CA ALA A 32 -6.61 14.48 -0.14
C ALA A 32 -7.82 13.57 0.11
N THR A 33 -8.15 13.33 1.37
CA THR A 33 -9.30 12.53 1.84
C THR A 33 -10.32 13.40 2.57
N LYS A 34 -11.53 12.89 2.81
CA LYS A 34 -12.58 13.56 3.58
C LYS A 34 -12.18 13.79 5.04
N SER A 35 -11.29 12.96 5.58
CA SER A 35 -10.73 13.11 6.93
C SER A 35 -9.71 14.24 7.08
N GLY A 36 -9.28 14.85 5.97
CA GLY A 36 -8.29 15.94 5.95
C GLY A 36 -6.84 15.48 5.81
N ILE A 37 -6.55 14.18 5.80
CA ILE A 37 -5.21 13.67 5.50
C ILE A 37 -5.00 13.47 3.99
N ASN A 38 -3.72 13.39 3.59
CA ASN A 38 -3.34 12.94 2.25
C ASN A 38 -2.89 11.48 2.25
N VAL A 39 -3.23 10.74 1.18
CA VAL A 39 -2.86 9.33 0.97
C VAL A 39 -2.16 9.13 -0.37
N ARG A 40 -1.61 7.92 -0.62
CA ARG A 40 -0.75 7.62 -1.77
C ARG A 40 -1.50 7.02 -2.95
N SER A 41 -2.64 6.37 -2.70
CA SER A 41 -3.40 5.69 -3.74
C SER A 41 -4.90 6.02 -3.71
N LYS A 42 -5.56 5.81 -4.86
CA LYS A 42 -7.02 5.98 -4.97
C LYS A 42 -7.78 4.98 -4.08
N TYR A 43 -7.24 3.78 -3.86
CA TYR A 43 -7.87 2.78 -3.01
C TYR A 43 -7.71 3.12 -1.52
N GLU A 44 -6.54 3.61 -1.10
CA GLU A 44 -6.37 4.21 0.23
C GLU A 44 -7.34 5.37 0.44
N LYS A 45 -7.54 6.24 -0.56
CA LYS A 45 -8.48 7.36 -0.44
C LYS A 45 -9.89 6.88 -0.17
N LYS A 46 -10.37 5.92 -0.98
CA LYS A 46 -11.70 5.32 -0.78
C LYS A 46 -11.83 4.67 0.60
N CYS A 47 -10.80 3.98 1.07
CA CYS A 47 -10.78 3.39 2.41
C CYS A 47 -10.83 4.46 3.51
N ALA A 48 -9.98 5.49 3.43
CA ALA A 48 -9.96 6.58 4.40
C ALA A 48 -11.29 7.34 4.45
N ASP A 49 -11.88 7.63 3.29
CA ASP A 49 -13.19 8.26 3.19
C ASP A 49 -14.27 7.38 3.82
N PHE A 50 -14.26 6.07 3.54
CA PHE A 50 -15.21 5.11 4.13
C PHE A 50 -15.09 5.05 5.65
N LEU A 51 -13.88 4.95 6.20
CA LEU A 51 -13.64 4.92 7.65
C LEU A 51 -14.14 6.22 8.29
N PHE A 52 -13.83 7.36 7.68
CA PHE A 52 -14.26 8.67 8.16
C PHE A 52 -15.78 8.84 8.18
N GLU A 53 -16.47 8.47 7.09
CA GLU A 53 -17.93 8.55 6.99
C GLU A 53 -18.64 7.66 8.01
N ASN A 54 -18.05 6.51 8.32
CA ASN A 54 -18.56 5.58 9.33
C ASN A 54 -18.10 5.92 10.75
N LYS A 55 -17.41 7.06 10.95
CA LYS A 55 -16.85 7.51 12.24
C LYS A 55 -15.95 6.46 12.90
N ILE A 56 -15.22 5.71 12.10
CA ILE A 56 -14.20 4.77 12.56
C ILE A 56 -12.91 5.56 12.70
N GLU A 57 -12.34 5.62 13.90
CA GLU A 57 -11.04 6.24 14.12
C GLU A 57 -9.93 5.44 13.43
N PHE A 58 -8.99 6.13 12.81
CA PHE A 58 -7.86 5.49 12.15
C PHE A 58 -6.61 6.37 12.13
N GLN A 59 -5.46 5.70 12.05
CA GLN A 59 -4.16 6.31 11.80
C GLN A 59 -3.63 5.85 10.44
N TYR A 60 -3.15 6.78 9.62
CA TYR A 60 -2.58 6.49 8.31
C TYR A 60 -1.06 6.35 8.39
N GLU A 61 -0.52 5.30 7.77
CA GLU A 61 0.92 4.99 7.76
C GLU A 61 1.62 5.08 9.14
N PRO A 62 1.07 4.50 10.22
CA PRO A 62 1.71 4.56 11.53
C PRO A 62 3.08 3.90 11.46
N LEU A 63 4.07 4.54 12.08
CA LEU A 63 5.40 3.96 12.21
C LEU A 63 5.39 2.90 13.32
N ILE A 64 5.61 1.65 12.94
CA ILE A 64 5.79 0.55 13.90
C ILE A 64 7.19 -0.03 13.82
N LEU A 65 7.70 -0.50 14.96
CA LEU A 65 9.00 -1.16 15.08
C LEU A 65 8.81 -2.64 15.36
N LEU A 66 9.19 -3.48 14.41
CA LEU A 66 9.15 -4.94 14.54
C LEU A 66 10.57 -5.49 14.36
N ALA A 67 11.09 -6.16 15.39
CA ALA A 67 12.43 -6.76 15.38
C ALA A 67 13.54 -5.79 14.90
N GLY A 68 13.51 -4.54 15.37
CA GLY A 68 14.49 -3.50 15.02
C GLY A 68 14.33 -2.93 13.60
N LYS A 69 13.27 -3.28 12.87
CA LYS A 69 12.96 -2.75 11.55
C LYS A 69 11.71 -1.87 11.61
N GLN A 70 11.74 -0.79 10.85
CA GLN A 70 10.62 0.13 10.69
C GLN A 70 9.65 -0.40 9.62
N TYR A 71 8.36 -0.40 9.95
CA TYR A 71 7.28 -0.73 9.03
C TYR A 71 6.23 0.38 9.07
N ARG A 72 5.54 0.56 7.94
CA ARG A 72 4.38 1.44 7.80
C ARG A 72 3.24 0.65 7.14
N PRO A 73 2.33 0.08 7.94
CA PRO A 73 1.06 -0.46 7.46
C PRO A 73 0.23 0.66 6.83
N ASP A 74 -0.75 0.36 5.99
CA ASP A 74 -1.55 1.41 5.35
C ASP A 74 -2.42 2.16 6.38
N PHE A 75 -3.14 1.40 7.22
CA PHE A 75 -3.99 1.96 8.28
C PHE A 75 -3.91 1.16 9.58
N PHE A 76 -4.15 1.83 10.70
CA PHE A 76 -4.37 1.23 12.02
C PHE A 76 -5.64 1.78 12.65
N LEU A 77 -6.49 0.89 13.16
CA LEU A 77 -7.75 1.19 13.83
C LEU A 77 -7.54 0.98 15.35
N PRO A 78 -7.36 2.06 16.13
CA PRO A 78 -6.93 1.97 17.53
C PRO A 78 -7.95 1.28 18.42
N ASP A 79 -9.24 1.57 18.23
CA ASP A 79 -10.34 1.03 19.05
C ASP A 79 -10.38 -0.51 19.07
N GLN A 80 -9.97 -1.15 17.96
CA GLN A 80 -9.97 -2.60 17.81
C GLN A 80 -8.56 -3.20 17.83
N ASN A 81 -7.52 -2.35 17.99
CA ASN A 81 -6.12 -2.72 17.86
C ASN A 81 -5.87 -3.55 16.58
N LEU A 82 -6.29 -3.00 15.44
CA LEU A 82 -6.41 -3.72 14.18
C LEU A 82 -5.70 -2.97 13.04
N PHE A 83 -4.80 -3.64 12.35
CA PHE A 83 -4.19 -3.12 11.13
C PHE A 83 -5.06 -3.42 9.91
N LEU A 84 -5.05 -2.52 8.93
CA LEU A 84 -5.78 -2.68 7.68
C LEU A 84 -4.84 -2.37 6.51
N GLU A 85 -4.69 -3.35 5.62
CA GLU A 85 -3.73 -3.34 4.49
C GLU A 85 -4.50 -3.44 3.17
N ILE A 86 -4.29 -2.47 2.27
CA ILE A 86 -5.01 -2.34 1.01
C ILE A 86 -4.18 -2.94 -0.12
N CYS A 87 -4.55 -4.17 -0.51
CA CYS A 87 -3.85 -4.97 -1.51
C CYS A 87 -4.42 -4.75 -2.92
N GLY A 88 -3.94 -3.72 -3.62
CA GLY A 88 -4.46 -3.29 -4.93
C GLY A 88 -3.75 -3.81 -6.19
N TYR A 89 -2.55 -4.40 -6.07
CA TYR A 89 -1.71 -4.79 -7.21
C TYR A 89 -1.53 -6.31 -7.34
N ASN A 90 -2.60 -7.08 -7.13
CA ASN A 90 -2.56 -8.55 -7.06
C ASN A 90 -2.14 -9.26 -8.37
N HIS A 91 -2.07 -8.55 -9.51
CA HIS A 91 -1.62 -9.12 -10.79
C HIS A 91 -0.09 -9.20 -10.92
N MET A 92 0.67 -8.59 -10.01
CA MET A 92 2.13 -8.62 -10.02
C MET A 92 2.64 -9.71 -9.06
N PRO A 93 3.41 -10.72 -9.51
CA PRO A 93 3.89 -11.82 -8.65
C PRO A 93 4.65 -11.34 -7.40
N PHE A 94 5.55 -10.36 -7.56
CA PHE A 94 6.31 -9.77 -6.44
C PHE A 94 5.41 -9.12 -5.36
N TYR A 95 4.19 -8.72 -5.72
CA TYR A 95 3.24 -8.13 -4.78
C TYR A 95 2.57 -9.21 -3.93
N VAL A 96 2.25 -10.37 -4.53
CA VAL A 96 1.69 -11.53 -3.81
C VAL A 96 2.67 -12.02 -2.75
N ASP A 97 3.94 -12.19 -3.11
CA ASP A 97 4.98 -12.61 -2.15
C ASP A 97 5.15 -11.59 -1.02
N ARG A 98 5.08 -10.29 -1.32
CA ARG A 98 5.16 -9.23 -0.31
C ARG A 98 4.01 -9.27 0.68
N VAL A 99 2.77 -9.48 0.20
CA VAL A 99 1.60 -9.60 1.07
C VAL A 99 1.69 -10.86 1.92
N GLY A 100 2.14 -11.98 1.35
CA GLY A 100 2.41 -13.22 2.09
C GLY A 100 3.44 -13.01 3.21
N PHE A 101 4.54 -12.34 2.91
CA PHE A 101 5.57 -12.01 3.90
C PHE A 101 5.02 -11.09 5.01
N LYS A 102 4.22 -10.06 4.66
CA LYS A 102 3.56 -9.20 5.67
C LYS A 102 2.63 -10.01 6.58
N ARG A 103 1.85 -10.94 6.02
CA ARG A 103 0.95 -11.79 6.79
C ARG A 103 1.72 -12.65 7.81
N GLN A 104 2.77 -13.33 7.36
CA GLN A 104 3.64 -14.12 8.25
C GLN A 104 4.31 -13.25 9.31
N LEU A 105 4.74 -12.04 8.95
CA LEU A 105 5.33 -11.10 9.90
C LEU A 105 4.33 -10.71 10.99
N TYR A 106 3.09 -10.39 10.61
CA TYR A 106 2.06 -9.98 11.58
C TYR A 106 1.66 -11.14 12.48
N GLU A 107 1.51 -12.33 11.92
CA GLU A 107 1.24 -13.57 12.67
C GLU A 107 2.35 -13.88 13.68
N LYS A 108 3.62 -13.82 13.24
CA LYS A 108 4.78 -14.02 14.12
C LYS A 108 4.84 -13.05 15.30
N HIS A 109 4.33 -11.84 15.11
CA HIS A 109 4.31 -10.79 16.13
C HIS A 109 2.95 -10.65 16.85
N ASN A 110 2.01 -11.58 16.64
CA ASN A 110 0.66 -11.56 17.22
C ASN A 110 -0.11 -10.25 16.94
N LEU A 111 0.09 -9.66 15.76
CA LEU A 111 -0.61 -8.45 15.33
C LEU A 111 -1.88 -8.83 14.58
N ARG A 112 -3.01 -8.22 14.95
CA ARG A 112 -4.28 -8.40 14.24
C ARG A 112 -4.28 -7.54 13.00
N ALA A 113 -4.54 -8.14 11.84
CA ALA A 113 -4.63 -7.38 10.59
C ALA A 113 -5.62 -7.96 9.60
N ILE A 114 -6.25 -7.09 8.82
CA ILE A 114 -7.07 -7.43 7.66
C ILE A 114 -6.34 -7.03 6.39
N PHE A 115 -6.29 -7.93 5.42
CA PHE A 115 -5.75 -7.67 4.08
C PHE A 115 -6.90 -7.61 3.09
N ILE A 116 -7.19 -6.41 2.57
CA ILE A 116 -8.26 -6.18 1.61
C ILE A 116 -7.71 -6.34 0.20
N HIS A 117 -8.13 -7.41 -0.48
CA HIS A 117 -7.72 -7.66 -1.86
C HIS A 117 -8.76 -7.10 -2.82
N TYR A 118 -8.47 -5.98 -3.47
CA TYR A 118 -9.36 -5.38 -4.45
C TYR A 118 -8.74 -5.40 -5.85
N ASN A 119 -9.44 -6.01 -6.79
CA ASN A 119 -9.00 -6.19 -8.18
C ASN A 119 -9.64 -5.19 -9.16
N GLY A 120 -10.33 -4.16 -8.65
CA GLY A 120 -11.05 -3.18 -9.47
C GLY A 120 -12.45 -3.62 -9.92
N LYS A 121 -12.90 -4.84 -9.61
CA LYS A 121 -14.26 -5.32 -9.88
C LYS A 121 -15.11 -5.24 -8.62
N GLY A 122 -16.34 -4.73 -8.74
CA GLY A 122 -17.27 -4.57 -7.62
C GLY A 122 -17.00 -3.34 -6.75
N SER A 123 -17.67 -3.25 -5.61
CA SER A 123 -17.50 -2.14 -4.67
C SER A 123 -16.45 -2.46 -3.60
N LEU A 124 -15.42 -1.62 -3.49
CA LEU A 124 -14.43 -1.72 -2.40
C LEU A 124 -15.09 -1.55 -1.03
N GLU A 125 -16.14 -0.73 -0.95
CA GLU A 125 -16.86 -0.46 0.30
C GLU A 125 -17.59 -1.68 0.82
N GLU A 126 -18.14 -2.52 -0.06
CA GLU A 126 -18.80 -3.78 0.33
C GLU A 126 -17.80 -4.77 0.92
N GLU A 127 -16.62 -4.89 0.31
CA GLU A 127 -15.53 -5.74 0.81
C GLU A 127 -15.01 -5.24 2.16
N LEU A 128 -14.88 -3.92 2.33
CA LEU A 128 -14.53 -3.29 3.59
C LEU A 128 -15.59 -3.57 4.66
N LYS A 129 -16.88 -3.33 4.36
CA LYS A 129 -17.99 -3.61 5.28
C LYS A 129 -17.97 -5.07 5.72
N LYS A 130 -17.86 -6.01 4.78
CA LYS A 130 -17.83 -7.44 5.07
C LYS A 130 -16.64 -7.82 5.96
N SER A 131 -15.44 -7.34 5.60
CA SER A 131 -14.22 -7.68 6.32
C SER A 131 -14.20 -7.09 7.73
N LEU A 132 -14.63 -5.84 7.88
CA LEU A 132 -14.69 -5.16 9.18
C LEU A 132 -15.87 -5.68 10.03
N ALA A 133 -17.01 -6.06 9.45
CA ALA A 133 -18.12 -6.68 10.19
C ALA A 133 -17.68 -7.94 10.95
N ALA A 134 -16.79 -8.75 10.37
CA ALA A 134 -16.24 -9.94 11.01
C ALA A 134 -15.44 -9.64 12.29
N TYR A 135 -15.03 -8.38 12.49
CA TYR A 135 -14.28 -7.91 13.65
C TYR A 135 -15.14 -7.07 14.62
N GLY A 136 -16.47 -7.09 14.43
CA GLY A 136 -17.43 -6.46 15.34
C GLY A 136 -17.76 -5.00 15.04
N PHE A 137 -17.38 -4.49 13.87
CA PHE A 137 -17.75 -3.12 13.46
C PHE A 137 -19.23 -3.03 13.10
N GLN A 138 -19.90 -1.99 13.61
CA GLN A 138 -21.27 -1.65 13.23
C GLN A 138 -21.25 -0.44 12.28
N PHE A 139 -21.89 -0.59 11.13
CA PHE A 139 -22.02 0.49 10.15
C PHE A 139 -23.40 1.14 10.29
N ARG A 140 -23.46 2.47 10.22
CA ARG A 140 -24.75 3.16 10.15
C ARG A 140 -25.33 2.97 8.75
N GLN A 141 -26.58 2.53 8.68
CA GLN A 141 -27.39 2.55 7.45
C GLN A 141 -27.80 3.98 7.12
#